data_AF-A0A964RI50-F1
#
_entry.id   AF-A0A964RI50-F1
#
_cell.length_a   1.000
_cell.length_b   1.000
_cell.length_c   1.000
_cell.angle_alpha   90.00
_cell.angle_beta   90.00
_cell.angle_gamma   90.00
#
_symmetry.space_group_name_H-M   'P 1'
#
loop_
_entity.id
_entity.type
_entity.pdbx_description
1 polymer ?
#
loop_
_entity_poly.entity_id
_entity_poly.type
_entity_poly.pdbx_seq_one_letter_code
_entity_poly.pdbx_strand_id
1 'polypeptide(L)'
;MPNVKSILNDIEKLPLHQKEQILSTLEEILVLGSQVSQVEQEVKEFRFSKGKVCPICGSETISRNGKYNGNQRYICKSCKKSFTDFTNSATYKSKKTLDKWLKYAKCMVNGYSIRKSAKVVEINIATSFFWRHKILDCISTFLGKGYVDGVIEADEVFFAESFKGTKPSNMPRRSRKRGKQVKKRGISKEQVCIATAIDRQGNLIMELACKGRITSKELEKLYDGHISNESILCTDSHKSYIQFANDLSLEHKRIKRGKHKEGLYHIQHINALHSNLKKWMNRFNGVATKYISNYIKWFKWLQIFDTDKEIIKAKNFIVQSNVAHSYIKVKDLKYREPIYV
;
A
#
# COMPACT_ATOMS: atom_id res chain seq x y z
N MET A 1 21.83 -34.51 20.43
CA MET A 1 20.75 -33.56 20.07
C MET A 1 19.85 -33.38 21.27
N PRO A 2 19.46 -32.15 21.64
CA PRO A 2 18.51 -31.95 22.72
C PRO A 2 17.19 -32.64 22.35
N ASN A 3 16.66 -33.46 23.25
CA ASN A 3 15.34 -34.07 23.08
C ASN A 3 14.32 -33.27 23.91
N VAL A 4 13.02 -33.42 23.64
CA VAL A 4 11.98 -32.64 24.30
C VAL A 4 12.04 -32.79 25.84
N LYS A 5 12.34 -33.99 26.33
CA LYS A 5 12.47 -34.30 27.75
C LYS A 5 13.66 -33.59 28.40
N SER A 6 14.81 -33.50 27.72
CA SER A 6 15.97 -32.77 28.23
C SER A 6 15.72 -31.26 28.28
N ILE A 7 15.03 -30.71 27.27
CA ILE A 7 14.66 -29.29 27.24
C ILE A 7 13.66 -28.95 28.36
N LEU A 8 12.66 -29.82 28.58
CA LEU A 8 11.68 -29.61 29.65
C LEU A 8 12.35 -29.60 31.03
N ASN A 9 13.29 -30.52 31.29
CA ASN A 9 14.05 -30.54 32.54
C ASN A 9 14.86 -29.24 32.75
N ASP A 10 15.39 -28.65 31.69
CA ASP A 10 16.12 -27.38 31.78
C ASP A 10 15.15 -26.20 32.01
N ILE A 11 13.99 -26.19 31.34
CA ILE A 11 12.94 -25.18 31.54
C ILE A 11 12.40 -25.24 32.98
N GLU A 12 12.21 -26.44 33.54
CA GLU A 12 11.72 -26.63 34.91
C GLU A 12 12.62 -25.97 35.97
N LYS A 13 13.93 -25.90 35.73
CA LYS A 13 14.89 -25.25 36.64
C LYS A 13 14.87 -23.72 36.58
N LEU A 14 14.20 -23.13 35.60
CA LEU A 14 14.14 -21.68 35.46
C LEU A 14 13.12 -21.03 36.40
N PRO A 15 13.34 -19.77 36.80
CA PRO A 15 12.34 -18.98 37.51
C PRO A 15 11.05 -18.80 36.70
N LEU A 16 9.92 -18.58 37.37
CA LEU A 16 8.59 -18.43 36.74
C LEU A 16 8.57 -17.39 35.61
N HIS A 17 9.19 -16.21 35.82
CA HIS A 17 9.23 -15.15 34.80
C HIS A 17 9.93 -15.58 33.50
N GLN A 18 10.95 -16.45 33.57
CA GLN A 18 11.64 -16.96 32.39
C GLN A 18 10.83 -18.06 31.71
N LYS A 19 10.11 -18.89 32.48
CA LYS A 19 9.17 -19.87 31.94
C LYS A 19 8.04 -19.18 31.17
N GLU A 20 7.46 -18.11 31.72
CA GLU A 20 6.45 -17.28 31.05
C GLU A 20 7.00 -16.64 29.76
N GLN A 21 8.23 -16.12 29.81
CA GLN A 21 8.89 -15.56 28.63
C GLN A 21 9.12 -16.62 27.54
N ILE A 22 9.53 -17.84 27.91
CA ILE A 22 9.71 -18.96 26.98
C ILE A 22 8.37 -19.37 26.37
N LEU A 23 7.32 -19.52 27.19
CA LEU A 23 5.98 -19.85 26.71
C LEU A 23 5.50 -18.83 25.67
N SER A 24 5.58 -17.54 26.00
CA SER A 24 5.21 -16.45 25.09
C SER A 24 6.03 -16.50 23.78
N THR A 25 7.34 -16.77 23.87
CA THR A 25 8.21 -16.88 22.68
C THR A 25 7.84 -18.09 21.82
N LEU A 26 7.52 -19.23 22.43
CA LEU A 26 7.10 -20.44 21.72
C LEU A 26 5.74 -20.25 21.04
N GLU A 27 4.78 -19.63 21.72
CA GLU A 27 3.49 -19.24 21.15
C GLU A 27 3.69 -18.35 19.92
N GLU A 28 4.54 -17.31 20.02
CA GLU A 28 4.86 -16.46 18.87
C GLU A 28 5.47 -17.24 17.70
N ILE A 29 6.40 -18.17 17.97
CA ILE A 29 7.02 -19.01 16.93
C ILE A 29 5.99 -19.90 16.25
N LEU A 30 5.12 -20.56 17.01
CA LEU A 30 4.07 -21.44 16.47
C LEU A 30 3.04 -20.66 15.65
N VAL A 31 2.61 -19.50 16.16
CA VAL A 31 1.69 -18.62 15.43
C VAL A 31 2.34 -18.13 14.13
N LEU A 32 3.60 -17.68 14.15
CA LEU A 32 4.29 -17.25 12.94
C LEU A 32 4.48 -18.39 11.93
N GLY A 33 4.85 -19.58 12.38
CA GLY A 33 5.01 -20.76 11.51
C GLY A 33 3.70 -21.18 10.84
N SER A 34 2.60 -21.19 11.58
CA SER A 34 1.27 -21.46 11.03
C SER A 34 0.85 -20.38 10.02
N GLN A 35 1.09 -19.10 10.31
CA GLN A 35 0.81 -18.00 9.39
C GLN A 35 1.63 -18.09 8.11
N VAL A 36 2.92 -18.43 8.17
CA VAL A 36 3.77 -18.62 6.99
C VAL A 36 3.16 -19.67 6.05
N SER A 37 2.73 -20.80 6.61
CA SER A 37 2.10 -21.88 5.83
C SER A 37 0.78 -21.42 5.20
N GLN A 38 -0.04 -20.68 5.96
CA GLN A 38 -1.29 -20.09 5.44
C GLN A 38 -1.04 -19.09 4.31
N VAL A 39 -0.03 -18.22 4.44
CA VAL A 39 0.34 -17.25 3.40
C VAL A 39 0.69 -17.97 2.10
N GLU A 40 1.48 -19.05 2.16
CA GLU A 40 1.84 -19.81 0.98
C GLU A 40 0.64 -20.48 0.31
N GLN A 41 -0.32 -20.99 1.08
CA GLN A 41 -1.54 -21.59 0.57
C GLN A 41 -2.47 -20.55 -0.07
N GLU A 42 -2.76 -19.46 0.64
CA GLU A 42 -3.64 -18.39 0.17
C GLU A 42 -3.09 -17.73 -1.10
N VAL A 43 -1.78 -17.45 -1.17
CA VAL A 43 -1.18 -16.89 -2.39
C VAL A 43 -1.36 -17.82 -3.60
N LYS A 44 -1.22 -19.13 -3.40
CA LYS A 44 -1.43 -20.12 -4.48
C LYS A 44 -2.89 -20.15 -4.91
N GLU A 45 -3.81 -20.16 -3.95
CA GLU A 45 -5.24 -20.17 -4.22
C GLU A 45 -5.68 -18.90 -4.98
N PHE A 46 -5.31 -17.71 -4.50
CA PHE A 46 -5.66 -16.46 -5.17
C PHE A 46 -5.06 -16.36 -6.59
N ARG A 47 -3.81 -16.79 -6.80
CA ARG A 47 -3.16 -16.69 -8.12
C ARG A 47 -3.64 -17.72 -9.12
N PHE A 48 -4.08 -18.89 -8.67
CA PHE A 48 -4.29 -20.04 -9.54
C PHE A 48 -5.67 -20.69 -9.41
N SER A 49 -6.61 -20.07 -8.69
CA SER A 49 -8.01 -20.52 -8.58
C SER A 49 -8.69 -20.66 -9.94
N LYS A 50 -8.37 -19.78 -10.90
CA LYS A 50 -8.91 -19.79 -12.26
C LYS A 50 -8.05 -20.55 -13.28
N GLY A 51 -7.10 -21.36 -12.79
CA GLY A 51 -6.09 -22.02 -13.62
C GLY A 51 -4.74 -21.31 -13.59
N LYS A 52 -3.69 -22.03 -14.00
CA LYS A 52 -2.33 -21.50 -14.02
C LYS A 52 -2.08 -20.76 -15.32
N VAL A 53 -1.59 -19.53 -15.23
CA VAL A 53 -1.12 -18.72 -16.36
C VAL A 53 0.33 -18.32 -16.15
N CYS A 54 1.08 -18.15 -17.24
CA CYS A 54 2.46 -17.74 -17.16
C CYS A 54 2.53 -16.26 -16.73
N PRO A 55 3.15 -15.92 -15.59
CA PRO A 55 3.20 -14.54 -15.09
C PRO A 55 4.13 -13.60 -15.88
N ILE A 56 4.67 -14.09 -17.01
CA ILE A 56 5.62 -13.38 -17.88
C ILE A 56 5.00 -13.09 -19.25
N CYS A 57 4.17 -14.00 -19.78
CA CYS A 57 3.61 -13.87 -21.13
C CYS A 57 2.10 -14.17 -21.23
N GLY A 58 1.43 -14.49 -20.12
CA GLY A 58 -0.01 -14.77 -20.09
C GLY A 58 -0.42 -16.16 -20.59
N SER A 59 0.45 -16.90 -21.27
CA SER A 59 0.10 -18.23 -21.81
C SER A 59 -0.32 -19.24 -20.75
N GLU A 60 -1.36 -20.01 -21.07
CA GLU A 60 -1.92 -21.10 -20.25
C GLU A 60 -1.17 -22.44 -20.46
N THR A 61 -0.31 -22.53 -21.48
CA THR A 61 0.42 -23.76 -21.80
C THR A 61 1.61 -23.95 -20.84
N ILE A 62 1.36 -24.62 -19.73
CA ILE A 62 2.33 -24.76 -18.64
C ILE A 62 2.57 -26.22 -18.30
N SER A 63 3.82 -26.56 -17.99
CA SER A 63 4.20 -27.86 -17.43
C SER A 63 4.91 -27.69 -16.10
N ARG A 64 4.84 -28.72 -15.24
CA ARG A 64 5.71 -28.80 -14.06
C ARG A 64 7.16 -28.97 -14.50
N ASN A 65 8.08 -28.35 -13.77
CA ASN A 65 9.51 -28.36 -14.06
C ASN A 65 10.34 -28.61 -12.78
N GLY A 66 10.02 -29.69 -12.08
CA GLY A 66 10.64 -30.07 -10.81
C GLY A 66 10.28 -29.16 -9.63
N LYS A 67 11.04 -29.28 -8.54
CA LYS A 67 10.93 -28.44 -7.33
C LYS A 67 12.27 -27.82 -6.99
N TYR A 68 12.26 -26.68 -6.31
CA TYR A 68 13.46 -26.05 -5.75
C TYR A 68 13.14 -25.53 -4.35
N ASN A 69 13.92 -25.98 -3.35
CA ASN A 69 13.68 -25.70 -1.93
C ASN A 69 12.21 -25.94 -1.52
N GLY A 70 11.66 -27.10 -1.89
CA GLY A 70 10.27 -27.47 -1.61
C GLY A 70 9.21 -26.80 -2.50
N ASN A 71 9.55 -25.69 -3.17
CA ASN A 71 8.63 -24.95 -4.02
C ASN A 71 8.49 -25.55 -5.41
N GLN A 72 7.26 -25.64 -5.90
CA GLN A 72 6.97 -26.11 -7.25
C GLN A 72 7.49 -25.11 -8.29
N ARG A 73 8.24 -25.61 -9.26
CA ARG A 73 8.64 -24.86 -10.45
C ARG A 73 7.78 -25.27 -11.64
N TYR A 74 7.53 -24.31 -12.51
CA TYR A 74 6.78 -24.48 -13.75
C TYR A 74 7.60 -23.96 -14.91
N ILE A 75 7.35 -24.46 -16.11
CA ILE A 75 7.89 -23.95 -17.36
C ILE A 75 6.73 -23.61 -18.30
N CYS A 76 6.76 -22.40 -18.86
CA CYS A 76 5.81 -22.02 -19.90
C CYS A 76 6.27 -22.59 -21.25
N LYS A 77 5.39 -23.30 -21.96
CA LYS A 77 5.70 -23.89 -23.26
C LYS A 77 5.79 -22.84 -24.37
N SER A 78 5.11 -21.70 -24.25
CA SER A 78 5.20 -20.58 -25.21
C SER A 78 6.50 -19.79 -25.07
N CYS A 79 6.77 -19.18 -23.91
CA CYS A 79 7.97 -18.33 -23.74
C CYS A 79 9.21 -19.06 -23.21
N LYS A 80 9.11 -20.36 -22.93
CA LYS A 80 10.18 -21.23 -22.40
C LYS A 80 10.79 -20.80 -21.04
N LYS A 81 10.25 -19.76 -20.40
CA LYS A 81 10.72 -19.28 -19.10
C LYS A 81 10.15 -20.12 -17.95
N SER A 82 11.00 -20.36 -16.95
CA SER A 82 10.58 -20.99 -15.70
C SER A 82 10.00 -19.97 -14.72
N PHE A 83 9.02 -20.38 -13.93
CA PHE A 83 8.44 -19.58 -12.85
C PHE A 83 8.00 -20.45 -11.67
N THR A 84 7.63 -19.79 -10.58
CA THR A 84 7.09 -20.36 -9.33
C THR A 84 5.83 -19.60 -8.95
N ASP A 85 5.14 -20.09 -7.92
CA ASP A 85 3.94 -19.45 -7.37
C ASP A 85 4.18 -17.99 -6.94
N PHE A 86 5.42 -17.65 -6.58
CA PHE A 86 5.84 -16.31 -6.15
C PHE A 86 6.56 -15.51 -7.24
N THR A 87 6.56 -15.94 -8.50
CA THR A 87 7.20 -15.16 -9.57
C THR A 87 6.51 -13.82 -9.76
N ASN A 88 7.32 -12.77 -9.92
CA ASN A 88 6.87 -11.38 -10.02
C ASN A 88 5.99 -10.91 -8.84
N SER A 89 6.30 -11.35 -7.61
CA SER A 89 5.63 -10.92 -6.37
C SER A 89 6.53 -10.03 -5.50
N ALA A 90 5.99 -9.50 -4.40
CA ALA A 90 6.75 -8.76 -3.40
C ALA A 90 7.96 -9.56 -2.85
N THR A 91 7.82 -10.86 -2.64
CA THR A 91 8.89 -11.72 -2.09
C THR A 91 9.77 -12.36 -3.16
N TYR A 92 9.47 -12.16 -4.45
CA TYR A 92 10.23 -12.73 -5.56
C TYR A 92 11.73 -12.41 -5.50
N LYS A 93 12.56 -13.44 -5.70
CA LYS A 93 14.03 -13.39 -5.59
C LYS A 93 14.56 -12.92 -4.24
N SER A 94 13.77 -13.03 -3.17
CA SER A 94 14.30 -12.81 -1.82
C SER A 94 15.21 -13.95 -1.40
N LYS A 95 16.33 -13.60 -0.76
CA LYS A 95 17.21 -14.54 -0.05
C LYS A 95 16.81 -14.71 1.43
N LYS A 96 15.76 -14.02 1.87
CA LYS A 96 15.23 -14.10 3.23
C LYS A 96 13.92 -14.86 3.23
N THR A 97 13.71 -15.58 4.31
CA THR A 97 12.56 -16.43 4.58
C THR A 97 11.28 -15.62 4.76
N LEU A 98 10.13 -16.29 4.60
CA LEU A 98 8.82 -15.64 4.61
C LEU A 98 8.44 -15.10 6.00
N ASP A 99 8.95 -15.70 7.09
CA ASP A 99 8.76 -15.19 8.47
C ASP A 99 9.32 -13.76 8.60
N LYS A 100 10.50 -13.47 8.06
CA LYS A 100 11.07 -12.11 8.09
C LYS A 100 10.22 -11.14 7.29
N TRP A 101 9.66 -11.56 6.17
CA TRP A 101 8.73 -10.72 5.38
C TRP A 101 7.42 -10.47 6.10
N LEU A 102 6.87 -11.48 6.78
CA LEU A 102 5.65 -11.35 7.58
C LEU A 102 5.89 -10.42 8.79
N LYS A 103 7.03 -10.56 9.48
CA LYS A 103 7.45 -9.62 10.53
C LYS A 103 7.62 -8.20 10.00
N TYR A 104 8.12 -8.05 8.78
CA TYR A 104 8.22 -6.75 8.11
C TYR A 104 6.85 -6.18 7.75
N ALA A 105 5.92 -7.00 7.27
CA ALA A 105 4.54 -6.62 7.00
C ALA A 105 3.85 -6.13 8.28
N LYS A 106 4.04 -6.81 9.42
CA LYS A 106 3.57 -6.35 10.75
C LYS A 106 4.13 -4.97 11.11
N CYS A 107 5.42 -4.72 10.86
CA CYS A 107 6.00 -3.39 11.05
C CYS A 107 5.34 -2.31 10.16
N MET A 108 4.95 -2.68 8.94
CA MET A 108 4.24 -1.78 8.03
C MET A 108 2.78 -1.54 8.47
N VAL A 109 2.06 -2.56 8.89
CA VAL A 109 0.70 -2.36 9.43
C VAL A 109 0.73 -1.37 10.61
N ASN A 110 1.75 -1.47 11.47
CA ASN A 110 1.93 -0.58 12.62
C ASN A 110 2.49 0.81 12.25
N GLY A 111 2.75 1.08 10.97
CA GLY A 111 3.25 2.37 10.48
C GLY A 111 4.68 2.70 10.96
N TYR A 112 5.52 1.70 11.22
CA TYR A 112 6.89 1.91 11.68
C TYR A 112 7.76 2.57 10.60
N SER A 113 8.81 3.28 11.02
CA SER A 113 9.81 3.85 10.11
C SER A 113 10.69 2.75 9.49
N ILE A 114 11.36 3.06 8.38
CA ILE A 114 12.31 2.13 7.72
C ILE A 114 13.38 1.65 8.71
N ARG A 115 13.92 2.56 9.54
CA ARG A 115 14.96 2.26 10.53
C ARG A 115 14.43 1.38 11.65
N LYS A 116 13.23 1.70 12.19
CA LYS A 116 12.59 0.87 13.22
C LYS A 116 12.29 -0.53 12.70
N SER A 117 11.74 -0.64 11.48
CA SER A 117 11.45 -1.92 10.84
C SER A 117 12.72 -2.73 10.58
N ALA A 118 13.82 -2.08 10.16
CA ALA A 118 15.12 -2.72 9.96
C ALA A 118 15.68 -3.32 11.27
N LYS A 119 15.55 -2.59 12.38
CA LYS A 119 15.95 -3.07 13.71
C LYS A 119 15.11 -4.27 14.16
N VAL A 120 13.78 -4.20 14.04
CA VAL A 120 12.85 -5.26 14.49
C VAL A 120 13.02 -6.57 13.70
N VAL A 121 13.28 -6.47 12.39
CA VAL A 121 13.41 -7.65 11.49
C VAL A 121 14.86 -8.11 11.36
N GLU A 122 15.80 -7.36 11.93
CA GLU A 122 17.26 -7.62 11.87
C GLU A 122 17.74 -7.73 10.42
N ILE A 123 17.51 -6.63 9.68
CA ILE A 123 17.94 -6.48 8.30
C ILE A 123 18.62 -5.13 8.10
N ASN A 124 19.39 -4.99 7.03
CA ASN A 124 19.99 -3.71 6.67
C ASN A 124 18.90 -2.66 6.35
N ILE A 125 19.14 -1.40 6.69
CA ILE A 125 18.25 -0.26 6.40
C ILE A 125 17.91 -0.15 4.90
N ALA A 126 18.88 -0.38 4.01
CA ALA A 126 18.65 -0.40 2.56
C ALA A 126 17.73 -1.54 2.14
N THR A 127 17.87 -2.72 2.75
CA THR A 127 16.96 -3.86 2.53
C THR A 127 15.55 -3.51 2.99
N SER A 128 15.40 -2.90 4.16
CA SER A 128 14.11 -2.41 4.66
C SER A 128 13.47 -1.40 3.68
N PHE A 129 14.24 -0.42 3.19
CA PHE A 129 13.74 0.53 2.20
C PHE A 129 13.26 -0.18 0.92
N PHE A 130 14.04 -1.13 0.41
CA PHE A 130 13.69 -1.88 -0.79
C PHE A 130 12.43 -2.75 -0.57
N TRP A 131 12.36 -3.47 0.54
CA TRP A 131 11.22 -4.33 0.89
C TRP A 131 9.92 -3.55 0.98
N ARG A 132 9.95 -2.38 1.64
CA ARG A 132 8.81 -1.47 1.68
C ARG A 132 8.29 -1.17 0.28
N HIS A 133 9.16 -0.72 -0.62
CA HIS A 133 8.71 -0.33 -1.94
C HIS A 133 8.27 -1.51 -2.81
N LYS A 134 8.88 -2.70 -2.68
CA LYS A 134 8.38 -3.92 -3.34
C LYS A 134 6.96 -4.25 -2.91
N ILE A 135 6.69 -4.24 -1.60
CA ILE A 135 5.35 -4.51 -1.06
C ILE A 135 4.38 -3.45 -1.58
N LEU A 136 4.73 -2.17 -1.49
CA LEU A 136 3.82 -1.09 -1.88
C LEU A 136 3.52 -1.04 -3.38
N ASP A 137 4.46 -1.42 -4.25
CA ASP A 137 4.18 -1.53 -5.69
C ASP A 137 3.22 -2.68 -6.00
N CYS A 138 3.36 -3.81 -5.29
CA CYS A 138 2.43 -4.92 -5.42
C CYS A 138 1.04 -4.57 -4.86
N ILE A 139 0.97 -3.91 -3.70
CA ILE A 139 -0.28 -3.45 -3.10
C ILE A 139 -0.96 -2.39 -3.98
N SER A 140 -0.18 -1.48 -4.59
CA SER A 140 -0.71 -0.53 -5.56
C SER A 140 -1.36 -1.23 -6.75
N THR A 141 -0.74 -2.30 -7.24
CA THR A 141 -1.26 -3.11 -8.34
C THR A 141 -2.50 -3.89 -7.92
N PHE A 142 -2.49 -4.47 -6.72
CA PHE A 142 -3.61 -5.23 -6.15
C PHE A 142 -4.86 -4.37 -5.95
N LEU A 143 -4.71 -3.18 -5.36
CA LEU A 143 -5.84 -2.28 -5.08
C LEU A 143 -6.38 -1.59 -6.33
N GLY A 144 -5.55 -1.40 -7.35
CA GLY A 144 -5.87 -0.53 -8.49
C GLY A 144 -6.30 0.87 -8.05
N LYS A 145 -7.02 1.58 -8.93
CA LYS A 145 -7.55 2.91 -8.62
C LYS A 145 -8.68 2.86 -7.58
N GLY A 146 -9.54 1.85 -7.65
CA GLY A 146 -10.77 1.71 -6.87
C GLY A 146 -12.00 2.06 -7.71
N TYR A 147 -13.17 1.92 -7.11
CA TYR A 147 -14.47 2.27 -7.67
C TYR A 147 -15.35 2.77 -6.52
N VAL A 148 -16.21 3.75 -6.76
CA VAL A 148 -17.13 4.31 -5.76
C VAL A 148 -18.52 4.47 -6.36
N ASP A 149 -19.55 4.32 -5.53
CA ASP A 149 -20.94 4.27 -5.96
C ASP A 149 -21.91 4.93 -4.96
N GLY A 150 -23.10 5.30 -5.41
CA GLY A 150 -24.16 5.89 -4.57
C GLY A 150 -23.82 7.31 -4.13
N VAL A 151 -23.73 7.56 -2.81
CA VAL A 151 -23.43 8.90 -2.27
C VAL A 151 -21.93 9.03 -2.03
N ILE A 152 -21.27 9.85 -2.84
CA ILE A 152 -19.81 9.96 -2.89
C ILE A 152 -19.38 11.32 -2.34
N GLU A 153 -18.45 11.34 -1.39
CA GLU A 153 -17.77 12.55 -0.93
C GLU A 153 -16.43 12.66 -1.67
N ALA A 154 -16.18 13.78 -2.36
CA ALA A 154 -14.93 14.02 -3.10
C ALA A 154 -14.28 15.37 -2.75
N ASP A 155 -12.96 15.36 -2.58
CA ASP A 155 -12.12 16.50 -2.24
C ASP A 155 -10.63 16.18 -2.47
N GLU A 156 -9.76 17.19 -2.38
CA GLU A 156 -8.30 17.03 -2.50
C GLU A 156 -7.54 17.28 -1.20
N VAL A 157 -6.42 16.58 -1.07
CA VAL A 157 -5.43 16.85 -0.04
C VAL A 157 -4.07 17.16 -0.63
N PHE A 158 -3.45 18.23 -0.15
CA PHE A 158 -2.18 18.73 -0.68
C PHE A 158 -1.00 18.40 0.24
N PHE A 159 0.09 17.94 -0.36
CA PHE A 159 1.38 17.77 0.31
C PHE A 159 2.45 18.65 -0.35
N ALA A 160 3.38 19.18 0.45
CA ALA A 160 4.51 19.91 -0.10
C ALA A 160 5.36 19.01 -1.00
N GLU A 161 5.70 19.49 -2.19
CA GLU A 161 6.58 18.75 -3.11
C GLU A 161 7.96 18.56 -2.48
N SER A 162 8.43 17.32 -2.52
CA SER A 162 9.57 16.85 -1.73
C SER A 162 10.55 16.04 -2.59
N PHE A 163 11.80 16.46 -2.57
CA PHE A 163 12.93 15.80 -3.26
C PHE A 163 13.84 15.10 -2.25
N LYS A 164 13.27 14.54 -1.17
CA LYS A 164 14.03 13.86 -0.12
C LYS A 164 14.86 12.72 -0.71
N GLY A 165 16.16 12.71 -0.40
CA GLY A 165 17.11 11.72 -0.91
C GLY A 165 17.69 12.04 -2.30
N THR A 166 17.32 13.17 -2.91
CA THR A 166 17.96 13.67 -4.14
C THR A 166 19.29 14.35 -3.79
N LYS A 167 20.34 14.07 -4.56
CA LYS A 167 21.66 14.71 -4.41
C LYS A 167 21.59 16.19 -4.81
N PRO A 168 22.38 17.09 -4.19
CA PRO A 168 22.39 18.51 -4.53
C PRO A 168 22.59 18.81 -6.02
N SER A 169 23.45 18.05 -6.71
CA SER A 169 23.71 18.18 -8.15
C SER A 169 22.48 17.97 -9.03
N ASN A 170 21.49 17.22 -8.54
CA ASN A 170 20.30 16.83 -9.30
C ASN A 170 19.04 17.52 -8.77
N MET A 171 19.19 18.53 -7.90
CA MET A 171 18.06 19.23 -7.30
C MET A 171 17.46 20.23 -8.31
N PRO A 172 16.16 20.14 -8.62
CA PRO A 172 15.52 21.04 -9.59
C PRO A 172 15.30 22.45 -9.04
N ARG A 173 15.61 22.68 -7.76
CA ARG A 173 15.52 23.97 -7.07
C ARG A 173 16.42 23.98 -5.84
N ARG A 174 16.69 25.16 -5.29
CA ARG A 174 17.39 25.30 -4.00
C ARG A 174 16.71 24.47 -2.90
N SER A 175 17.53 23.80 -2.09
CA SER A 175 17.06 23.00 -0.95
C SER A 175 16.30 23.85 0.06
N ARG A 176 15.21 23.30 0.60
CA ARG A 176 14.44 23.93 1.69
C ARG A 176 15.12 23.62 3.02
N LYS A 177 15.09 24.56 3.97
CA LYS A 177 15.56 24.31 5.34
C LYS A 177 14.71 23.26 6.05
N ARG A 178 13.39 23.23 5.79
CA ARG A 178 12.44 22.24 6.33
C ARG A 178 11.62 21.59 5.21
N GLY A 179 11.39 20.28 5.29
CA GLY A 179 10.75 19.50 4.21
C GLY A 179 9.33 19.95 3.83
N LYS A 180 8.55 20.48 4.78
CA LYS A 180 7.16 20.93 4.57
C LYS A 180 7.02 22.43 4.23
N GLN A 181 8.13 23.14 4.09
CA GLN A 181 8.09 24.59 3.87
C GLN A 181 7.56 24.89 2.46
N VAL A 182 6.45 25.62 2.35
CA VAL A 182 5.92 26.15 1.09
C VAL A 182 6.05 27.67 1.15
N LYS A 183 6.60 28.30 0.10
CA LYS A 183 6.87 29.76 0.12
C LYS A 183 5.64 30.58 -0.26
N LYS A 184 4.80 30.06 -1.15
CA LYS A 184 3.62 30.76 -1.66
C LYS A 184 2.42 30.51 -0.74
N ARG A 185 1.63 31.55 -0.47
CA ARG A 185 0.36 31.44 0.26
C ARG A 185 -0.69 30.78 -0.65
N GLY A 186 -1.48 29.86 -0.08
CA GLY A 186 -2.50 29.10 -0.83
C GLY A 186 -1.92 27.97 -1.68
N ILE A 187 -2.79 27.32 -2.47
CA ILE A 187 -2.41 26.18 -3.32
C ILE A 187 -1.51 26.66 -4.46
N SER A 188 -0.34 26.06 -4.59
CA SER A 188 0.64 26.40 -5.64
C SER A 188 1.34 25.17 -6.21
N LYS A 189 2.10 25.35 -7.31
CA LYS A 189 2.90 24.28 -7.93
C LYS A 189 4.02 23.73 -7.04
N GLU A 190 4.23 24.31 -5.86
CA GLU A 190 5.11 23.78 -4.81
C GLU A 190 4.49 22.64 -3.99
N GLN A 191 3.24 22.27 -4.31
CA GLN A 191 2.47 21.22 -3.68
C GLN A 191 2.00 20.21 -4.73
N VAL A 192 1.88 18.96 -4.29
CA VAL A 192 1.23 17.90 -5.04
C VAL A 192 -0.17 17.65 -4.52
N CYS A 193 -1.08 17.39 -5.44
CA CYS A 193 -2.49 17.18 -5.22
C CYS A 193 -2.78 15.68 -5.18
N ILE A 194 -3.33 15.21 -4.06
CA ILE A 194 -3.93 13.88 -3.98
C ILE A 194 -5.44 14.07 -4.06
N ALA A 195 -6.04 13.62 -5.15
CA ALA A 195 -7.48 13.64 -5.31
C ALA A 195 -8.07 12.38 -4.65
N THR A 196 -9.19 12.56 -3.95
CA THR A 196 -9.80 11.50 -3.16
C THR A 196 -11.31 11.49 -3.32
N ALA A 197 -11.90 10.30 -3.33
CA ALA A 197 -13.34 10.09 -3.31
C ALA A 197 -13.66 8.89 -2.41
N ILE A 198 -14.69 9.02 -1.58
CA ILE A 198 -15.14 7.97 -0.66
C ILE A 198 -16.67 7.86 -0.73
N ASP A 199 -17.19 6.64 -0.85
CA ASP A 199 -18.64 6.41 -0.74
C ASP A 199 -19.07 6.02 0.68
N ARG A 200 -20.39 5.88 0.89
CA ARG A 200 -20.95 5.53 2.20
C ARG A 200 -20.64 4.10 2.63
N GLN A 201 -20.31 3.22 1.68
CA GLN A 201 -19.92 1.83 1.92
C GLN A 201 -18.44 1.71 2.30
N GLY A 202 -17.67 2.80 2.19
CA GLY A 202 -16.25 2.84 2.53
C GLY A 202 -15.32 2.50 1.37
N ASN A 203 -15.83 2.36 0.14
CA ASN A 203 -14.97 2.26 -1.03
C ASN A 203 -14.26 3.60 -1.25
N LEU A 204 -13.03 3.51 -1.76
CA LEU A 204 -12.10 4.62 -1.69
C LEU A 204 -11.26 4.74 -2.96
N ILE A 205 -11.16 5.95 -3.48
CA ILE A 205 -10.18 6.37 -4.49
C ILE A 205 -9.25 7.38 -3.82
N MET A 206 -7.93 7.18 -3.98
CA MET A 206 -6.91 8.13 -3.56
C MET A 206 -5.74 8.06 -4.53
N GLU A 207 -5.50 9.13 -5.28
CA GLU A 207 -4.48 9.15 -6.32
C GLU A 207 -3.73 10.47 -6.38
N LEU A 208 -2.45 10.38 -6.77
CA LEU A 208 -1.65 11.55 -7.09
C LEU A 208 -2.11 12.11 -8.45
N ALA A 209 -2.86 13.20 -8.44
CA ALA A 209 -3.46 13.76 -9.65
C ALA A 209 -2.52 14.74 -10.36
N CYS A 210 -2.04 15.79 -9.66
CA CYS A 210 -1.27 16.84 -10.32
C CYS A 210 -0.37 17.64 -9.36
N LYS A 211 0.23 18.72 -9.87
CA LYS A 211 0.94 19.74 -9.07
C LYS A 211 0.12 21.03 -9.03
N GLY A 212 -0.08 21.57 -7.83
CA GLY A 212 -0.95 22.74 -7.63
C GLY A 212 -2.42 22.38 -7.70
N ARG A 213 -3.25 23.33 -8.14
CA ARG A 213 -4.71 23.16 -8.16
C ARG A 213 -5.14 22.17 -9.24
N ILE A 214 -6.10 21.31 -8.89
CA ILE A 214 -6.69 20.37 -9.82
C ILE A 214 -7.61 21.07 -10.82
N THR A 215 -7.67 20.52 -12.03
CA THR A 215 -8.56 20.96 -13.11
C THR A 215 -9.67 19.94 -13.37
N SER A 216 -10.76 20.33 -14.04
CA SER A 216 -11.84 19.40 -14.40
C SER A 216 -11.33 18.24 -15.27
N LYS A 217 -10.43 18.52 -16.22
CA LYS A 217 -9.80 17.49 -17.08
C LYS A 217 -8.99 16.46 -16.28
N GLU A 218 -8.34 16.88 -15.20
CA GLU A 218 -7.61 15.95 -14.31
C GLU A 218 -8.57 15.12 -13.46
N LEU A 219 -9.70 15.70 -13.03
CA LEU A 219 -10.77 14.95 -12.35
C LEU A 219 -11.41 13.93 -13.28
N GLU A 220 -11.67 14.30 -14.54
CA GLU A 220 -12.22 13.41 -15.56
C GLU A 220 -11.30 12.22 -15.82
N LYS A 221 -10.01 12.44 -16.12
CA LYS A 221 -9.01 11.36 -16.26
C LYS A 221 -8.93 10.43 -15.05
N LEU A 222 -9.14 10.99 -13.86
CA LEU A 222 -9.10 10.24 -12.63
C LEU A 222 -10.36 9.40 -12.42
N TYR A 223 -11.54 9.99 -12.58
CA TYR A 223 -12.79 9.39 -12.13
C TYR A 223 -13.62 8.75 -13.24
N ASP A 224 -13.33 9.04 -14.50
CA ASP A 224 -13.99 8.38 -15.63
C ASP A 224 -13.81 6.86 -15.58
N GLY A 225 -14.92 6.12 -15.73
CA GLY A 225 -14.99 4.67 -15.54
C GLY A 225 -14.81 4.16 -14.11
N HIS A 226 -14.70 5.05 -13.11
CA HIS A 226 -14.47 4.71 -11.70
C HIS A 226 -15.53 5.25 -10.73
N ILE A 227 -16.48 6.02 -11.24
CA ILE A 227 -17.68 6.47 -10.53
C ILE A 227 -18.90 5.89 -11.28
N SER A 228 -19.87 5.39 -10.54
CA SER A 228 -21.16 4.95 -11.10
C SER A 228 -21.97 6.13 -11.64
N ASN A 229 -22.56 5.99 -12.82
CA ASN A 229 -23.27 7.06 -13.53
C ASN A 229 -24.49 7.63 -12.75
N GLU A 230 -25.08 6.84 -11.85
CA GLU A 230 -26.24 7.25 -11.03
C GLU A 230 -25.84 7.77 -9.64
N SER A 231 -24.55 8.08 -9.46
CA SER A 231 -24.04 8.54 -8.17
C SER A 231 -24.37 10.00 -7.88
N ILE A 232 -24.51 10.30 -6.60
CA ILE A 232 -24.65 11.66 -6.06
C ILE A 232 -23.29 12.11 -5.54
N LEU A 233 -22.70 13.09 -6.21
CA LEU A 233 -21.42 13.68 -5.83
C LEU A 233 -21.63 14.79 -4.79
N CYS A 234 -20.95 14.68 -3.66
CA CYS A 234 -20.93 15.65 -2.58
C CYS A 234 -19.55 16.29 -2.48
N THR A 235 -19.46 17.59 -2.80
CA THR A 235 -18.17 18.32 -2.73
C THR A 235 -18.33 19.69 -2.09
N ASP A 236 -17.20 20.29 -1.76
CA ASP A 236 -17.13 21.72 -1.50
C ASP A 236 -17.36 22.53 -2.79
N SER A 237 -17.54 23.84 -2.63
CA SER A 237 -17.89 24.77 -3.72
C SER A 237 -16.75 25.10 -4.71
N HIS A 238 -15.80 24.20 -4.93
CA HIS A 238 -14.70 24.41 -5.87
C HIS A 238 -15.17 24.25 -7.33
N LYS A 239 -14.78 25.18 -8.21
CA LYS A 239 -15.30 25.26 -9.60
C LYS A 239 -14.99 24.03 -10.46
N SER A 240 -13.86 23.36 -10.23
CA SER A 240 -13.47 22.17 -11.01
C SER A 240 -14.47 21.02 -10.83
N TYR A 241 -15.00 20.82 -9.62
CA TYR A 241 -16.00 19.78 -9.36
C TYR A 241 -17.35 20.08 -9.98
N ILE A 242 -17.74 21.36 -10.07
CA ILE A 242 -18.99 21.76 -10.74
C ILE A 242 -18.91 21.38 -12.23
N GLN A 243 -17.81 21.76 -12.89
CA GLN A 243 -17.61 21.43 -14.29
C GLN A 243 -17.55 19.91 -14.50
N PHE A 244 -16.76 19.20 -13.67
CA PHE A 244 -16.64 17.75 -13.72
C PHE A 244 -17.98 17.01 -13.54
N ALA A 245 -18.81 17.44 -12.58
CA ALA A 245 -20.11 16.82 -12.36
C ALA A 245 -21.05 17.03 -13.56
N ASN A 246 -21.00 18.21 -14.19
CA ASN A 246 -21.76 18.47 -15.42
C ASN A 246 -21.26 17.61 -16.58
N ASP A 247 -19.93 17.50 -16.76
CA ASP A 247 -19.31 16.74 -17.85
C ASP A 247 -19.68 15.23 -17.77
N LEU A 248 -19.76 14.67 -16.55
CA LEU A 248 -20.19 13.28 -16.31
C LEU A 248 -21.70 13.12 -16.05
N SER A 249 -22.50 14.19 -16.14
CA SER A 249 -23.94 14.18 -15.87
C SER A 249 -24.32 13.61 -14.47
N LEU A 250 -23.49 13.86 -13.46
CA LEU A 250 -23.71 13.40 -12.09
C LEU A 250 -24.61 14.38 -11.31
N GLU A 251 -25.44 13.86 -10.40
CA GLU A 251 -26.15 14.72 -9.46
C GLU A 251 -25.16 15.34 -8.47
N HIS A 252 -25.07 16.68 -8.42
CA HIS A 252 -24.10 17.39 -7.59
C HIS A 252 -24.75 18.08 -6.39
N LYS A 253 -24.41 17.64 -5.18
CA LYS A 253 -24.77 18.31 -3.92
C LYS A 253 -23.59 19.12 -3.40
N ARG A 254 -23.83 20.41 -3.18
CA ARG A 254 -22.79 21.37 -2.85
C ARG A 254 -22.91 21.82 -1.41
N ILE A 255 -21.97 21.40 -0.57
CA ILE A 255 -21.93 21.89 0.80
C ILE A 255 -21.44 23.35 0.80
N LYS A 256 -22.33 24.26 1.17
CA LYS A 256 -22.03 25.70 1.23
C LYS A 256 -21.00 25.96 2.32
N ARG A 257 -20.08 26.89 2.06
CA ARG A 257 -19.07 27.33 3.02
C ARG A 257 -19.74 27.75 4.34
N GLY A 258 -19.26 27.19 5.46
CA GLY A 258 -19.80 27.46 6.80
C GLY A 258 -20.99 26.58 7.19
N LYS A 259 -21.51 25.72 6.29
CA LYS A 259 -22.46 24.65 6.62
C LYS A 259 -21.72 23.31 6.69
N HIS A 260 -22.18 22.43 7.58
CA HIS A 260 -21.59 21.10 7.77
C HIS A 260 -22.37 19.98 7.07
N LYS A 261 -23.60 20.26 6.61
CA LYS A 261 -24.48 19.33 5.89
C LYS A 261 -25.54 20.07 5.09
N GLU A 262 -26.08 19.42 4.07
CA GLU A 262 -27.27 19.81 3.31
C GLU A 262 -28.22 18.61 3.27
N GLY A 263 -29.27 18.63 4.10
CA GLY A 263 -30.10 17.44 4.33
C GLY A 263 -29.28 16.28 4.91
N LEU A 264 -29.28 15.15 4.20
CA LEU A 264 -28.49 13.94 4.53
C LEU A 264 -27.07 13.97 3.94
N TYR A 265 -26.74 14.95 3.09
CA TYR A 265 -25.46 15.06 2.40
C TYR A 265 -24.44 15.86 3.22
N HIS A 266 -23.21 15.37 3.29
CA HIS A 266 -22.11 16.01 4.00
C HIS A 266 -20.77 15.55 3.46
N ILE A 267 -19.68 16.22 3.84
CA ILE A 267 -18.29 15.88 3.46
C ILE A 267 -17.42 15.51 4.67
N GLN A 268 -18.04 15.01 5.75
CA GLN A 268 -17.35 14.76 7.02
C GLN A 268 -16.43 13.53 6.96
N HIS A 269 -16.78 12.50 6.20
CA HIS A 269 -15.97 11.29 6.09
C HIS A 269 -14.67 11.59 5.36
N ILE A 270 -14.74 12.33 4.25
CA ILE A 270 -13.53 12.70 3.50
C ILE A 270 -12.62 13.66 4.30
N ASN A 271 -13.21 14.59 5.06
CA ASN A 271 -12.45 15.46 5.96
C ASN A 271 -11.74 14.67 7.07
N ALA A 272 -12.42 13.68 7.66
CA ALA A 272 -11.83 12.78 8.64
C ALA A 272 -10.69 11.95 8.03
N LEU A 273 -10.91 11.40 6.83
CA LEU A 273 -9.90 10.66 6.06
C LEU A 273 -8.64 11.51 5.83
N HIS A 274 -8.79 12.75 5.39
CA HIS A 274 -7.67 13.67 5.16
C HIS A 274 -6.90 14.00 6.43
N SER A 275 -7.62 14.22 7.54
CA SER A 275 -7.03 14.45 8.85
C SER A 275 -6.20 13.24 9.30
N ASN A 276 -6.75 12.04 9.16
CA ASN A 276 -6.09 10.77 9.47
C ASN A 276 -4.86 10.54 8.58
N LEU A 277 -4.97 10.80 7.28
CA LEU A 277 -3.84 10.70 6.35
C LEU A 277 -2.70 11.65 6.76
N LYS A 278 -3.00 12.92 7.07
CA LYS A 278 -1.98 13.90 7.50
C LYS A 278 -1.30 13.45 8.79
N LYS A 279 -2.07 12.99 9.78
CA LYS A 279 -1.54 12.44 11.05
C LYS A 279 -0.65 11.23 10.80
N TRP A 280 -1.07 10.31 9.95
CA TRP A 280 -0.31 9.11 9.60
C TRP A 280 0.99 9.44 8.86
N MET A 281 0.93 10.32 7.86
CA MET A 281 2.11 10.77 7.09
C MET A 281 3.17 11.48 7.95
N ASN A 282 2.80 12.10 9.07
CA ASN A 282 3.73 12.75 9.98
C ASN A 282 4.80 11.79 10.53
N ARG A 283 4.46 10.50 10.69
CA ARG A 283 5.38 9.46 11.22
C ARG A 283 6.64 9.28 10.38
N PHE A 284 6.63 9.69 9.11
CA PHE A 284 7.74 9.50 8.17
C PHE A 284 8.64 10.73 8.00
N ASN A 285 8.30 11.86 8.65
CA ASN A 285 9.04 13.12 8.54
C ASN A 285 9.28 13.53 7.07
N GLY A 286 8.20 13.45 6.28
CA GLY A 286 8.21 13.71 4.84
C GLY A 286 8.66 12.51 4.00
N VAL A 287 8.00 12.34 2.87
CA VAL A 287 8.27 11.32 1.85
C VAL A 287 8.67 12.05 0.56
N ALA A 288 9.53 11.46 -0.26
CA ALA A 288 9.83 12.04 -1.57
C ALA A 288 8.61 11.91 -2.49
N THR A 289 8.31 12.94 -3.28
CA THR A 289 7.15 12.96 -4.17
C THR A 289 7.12 11.75 -5.13
N LYS A 290 8.28 11.29 -5.60
CA LYS A 290 8.39 10.07 -6.43
C LYS A 290 7.91 8.77 -5.78
N TYR A 291 7.69 8.78 -4.47
CA TYR A 291 7.19 7.65 -3.69
C TYR A 291 5.84 7.92 -3.05
N ILE A 292 5.26 9.11 -3.24
CA ILE A 292 4.05 9.49 -2.51
C ILE A 292 2.87 8.58 -2.87
N SER A 293 2.70 8.21 -4.15
CA SER A 293 1.66 7.30 -4.60
C SER A 293 1.71 5.96 -3.82
N ASN A 294 2.88 5.36 -3.67
CA ASN A 294 3.05 4.14 -2.85
C ASN A 294 2.57 4.32 -1.39
N TYR A 295 2.85 5.47 -0.78
CA TYR A 295 2.42 5.75 0.60
C TYR A 295 0.92 6.04 0.68
N ILE A 296 0.34 6.67 -0.34
CA ILE A 296 -1.12 6.86 -0.44
C ILE A 296 -1.81 5.50 -0.58
N LYS A 297 -1.28 4.59 -1.41
CA LYS A 297 -1.80 3.21 -1.53
C LYS A 297 -1.66 2.42 -0.25
N TRP A 298 -0.57 2.60 0.49
CA TRP A 298 -0.41 2.00 1.82
C TRP A 298 -1.47 2.50 2.78
N PHE A 299 -1.72 3.81 2.84
CA PHE A 299 -2.74 4.37 3.70
C PHE A 299 -4.15 3.91 3.27
N LYS A 300 -4.46 3.95 1.97
CA LYS A 300 -5.69 3.43 1.38
C LYS A 300 -5.94 1.99 1.82
N TRP A 301 -4.92 1.13 1.72
CA TRP A 301 -5.00 -0.25 2.21
C TRP A 301 -5.38 -0.33 3.69
N LEU A 302 -4.73 0.46 4.54
CA LEU A 302 -5.03 0.50 5.97
C LEU A 302 -6.44 0.99 6.29
N GLN A 303 -7.05 1.81 5.43
CA GLN A 303 -8.44 2.28 5.60
C GLN A 303 -9.45 1.23 5.14
N ILE A 304 -9.22 0.57 4.00
CA ILE A 304 -10.13 -0.47 3.49
C ILE A 304 -10.23 -1.65 4.46
N PHE A 305 -9.13 -2.01 5.11
CA PHE A 305 -9.07 -3.14 6.03
C PHE A 305 -9.01 -2.69 7.50
N ASP A 306 -9.55 -1.52 7.86
CA ASP A 306 -9.38 -0.97 9.20
C ASP A 306 -10.07 -1.80 10.31
N THR A 307 -11.16 -2.48 9.99
CA THR A 307 -11.91 -3.39 10.89
C THR A 307 -11.19 -4.71 11.15
N ASP A 308 -10.22 -5.10 10.31
CA ASP A 308 -9.49 -6.36 10.49
C ASP A 308 -8.65 -6.35 11.78
N LYS A 309 -8.63 -7.49 12.48
CA LYS A 309 -7.72 -7.70 13.62
C LYS A 309 -6.27 -7.55 13.17
N GLU A 310 -5.41 -6.95 14.00
CA GLU A 310 -4.00 -6.67 13.63
C GLU A 310 -3.21 -7.91 13.16
N ILE A 311 -3.44 -9.04 13.82
CA ILE A 311 -2.80 -10.33 13.47
C ILE A 311 -3.17 -10.76 12.04
N ILE A 312 -4.42 -10.52 11.64
CA ILE A 312 -4.94 -10.84 10.31
C ILE A 312 -4.43 -9.84 9.29
N LYS A 313 -4.36 -8.55 9.63
CA LYS A 313 -3.86 -7.48 8.74
C LYS A 313 -2.47 -7.79 8.21
N ALA A 314 -1.52 -8.19 9.06
CA ALA A 314 -0.14 -8.46 8.62
C ALA A 314 -0.08 -9.62 7.62
N LYS A 315 -0.87 -10.67 7.86
CA LYS A 315 -1.02 -11.81 6.95
C LYS A 315 -1.66 -11.38 5.63
N ASN A 316 -2.82 -10.73 5.67
CA ASN A 316 -3.54 -10.27 4.48
C ASN A 316 -2.68 -9.32 3.64
N PHE A 317 -1.95 -8.41 4.29
CA PHE A 317 -1.04 -7.48 3.61
C PHE A 317 0.05 -8.22 2.86
N ILE A 318 0.67 -9.23 3.47
CA ILE A 318 1.70 -10.02 2.77
C ILE A 318 1.10 -10.88 1.67
N VAL A 319 -0.06 -11.52 1.89
CA VAL A 319 -0.75 -12.34 0.88
C VAL A 319 -1.08 -11.48 -0.35
N GLN A 320 -1.80 -10.38 -0.17
CA GLN A 320 -2.22 -9.51 -1.27
C GLN A 320 -1.03 -8.89 -2.02
N SER A 321 0.05 -8.53 -1.31
CA SER A 321 1.30 -8.09 -1.94
C SER A 321 2.01 -9.20 -2.73
N ASN A 322 1.72 -10.47 -2.45
CA ASN A 322 2.26 -11.59 -3.20
C ASN A 322 1.30 -12.13 -4.27
N VAL A 323 0.03 -11.73 -4.26
CA VAL A 323 -0.93 -12.08 -5.33
C VAL A 323 -0.65 -11.25 -6.59
N ALA A 324 -0.45 -9.94 -6.46
CA ALA A 324 -0.21 -9.07 -7.63
C ALA A 324 1.08 -9.42 -8.38
N HIS A 325 1.05 -9.33 -9.71
CA HIS A 325 2.21 -9.52 -10.58
C HIS A 325 2.94 -8.19 -10.81
N SER A 326 3.74 -7.77 -9.83
CA SER A 326 4.57 -6.58 -9.91
C SER A 326 5.96 -6.85 -9.36
N TYR A 327 7.00 -6.58 -10.16
CA TYR A 327 8.38 -6.76 -9.74
C TYR A 327 9.22 -5.55 -10.07
N ILE A 328 9.68 -4.89 -9.01
CA ILE A 328 10.60 -3.75 -9.11
C ILE A 328 12.02 -4.15 -8.69
N LYS A 329 13.02 -3.65 -9.42
CA LYS A 329 14.45 -3.77 -9.09
C LYS A 329 14.91 -2.52 -8.35
N VAL A 330 16.05 -2.65 -7.66
CA VAL A 330 16.66 -1.53 -6.92
C VAL A 330 16.95 -0.32 -7.84
N LYS A 331 17.39 -0.58 -9.08
CA LYS A 331 17.66 0.46 -10.07
C LYS A 331 16.39 1.27 -10.41
N ASP A 332 15.25 0.61 -10.51
CA ASP A 332 13.99 1.25 -10.91
C ASP A 332 13.54 2.24 -9.83
N LEU A 333 13.76 1.93 -8.53
CA LEU A 333 13.50 2.88 -7.44
C LEU A 333 14.41 4.11 -7.47
N LYS A 334 15.69 3.92 -7.84
CA LYS A 334 16.66 5.01 -7.88
C LYS A 334 16.24 6.09 -8.87
N TYR A 335 15.80 5.67 -10.06
CA TYR A 335 15.42 6.54 -11.18
C TYR A 335 13.91 6.77 -11.29
N ARG A 336 13.13 6.37 -10.28
CA ARG A 336 11.67 6.54 -10.27
C ARG A 336 11.27 8.01 -10.33
N GLU A 337 10.28 8.29 -11.17
CA GLU A 337 9.58 9.58 -11.23
C GLU A 337 8.21 9.49 -10.55
N PRO A 338 7.62 10.63 -10.13
CA PRO A 338 6.26 10.65 -9.64
C PRO A 338 5.28 10.20 -10.72
N ILE A 339 4.39 9.27 -10.38
CA ILE A 339 3.35 8.75 -11.27
C ILE A 339 2.08 9.56 -11.00
N TYR A 340 1.79 10.51 -11.89
CA TYR A 340 0.53 11.24 -11.91
C TYR A 340 -0.49 10.44 -12.72
N VAL A 341 -1.75 10.45 -12.28
CA VAL A 341 -2.85 9.75 -12.94
C VAL A 341 -3.51 10.62 -13.99
#